data_AF-A0A378Q8M4-F1
#
_entry.id   AF-A0A378Q8M4-F1
#
_cell.length_a   1.000
_cell.length_b   1.000
_cell.length_c   1.000
_cell.angle_alpha   90.00
_cell.angle_beta   90.00
_cell.angle_gamma   90.00
#
_symmetry.space_group_name_H-M   'P 1'
#
loop_
_entity.id
_entity.type
_entity.pdbx_description
1 polymer ?
#
loop_
_entity_poly.entity_id
_entity_poly.type
_entity_poly.pdbx_seq_one_letter_code
_entity_poly.pdbx_strand_id
1 'polypeptide(L)'
;MMQHLFVYGTLAPNRDNHSIMTPINNGSWQAATIHGHLMPDGGWGSALGFPAVIPDEQGDMIAGLVFSSDDLPNHWARLDEFEGEAYQRIEVTATLDNGAKIQTFVYALDNLQHY
;
A
#
# COMPACT_ATOMS: atom_id res chain seq x y z
N MET A 1 -6.48 -12.26 -13.21
CA MET A 1 -6.93 -10.86 -13.42
C MET A 1 -5.82 -9.96 -12.89
N MET A 2 -5.49 -8.90 -13.61
CA MET A 2 -4.47 -7.95 -13.16
C MET A 2 -4.96 -7.25 -11.90
N GLN A 3 -4.14 -7.26 -10.85
CA GLN A 3 -4.42 -6.58 -9.58
C GLN A 3 -3.37 -5.50 -9.34
N HIS A 4 -3.72 -4.57 -8.47
CA HIS A 4 -2.92 -3.39 -8.17
C HIS A 4 -2.68 -3.30 -6.66
N LEU A 5 -1.44 -3.01 -6.26
CA LEU A 5 -1.03 -2.76 -4.88
C LEU A 5 -0.35 -1.40 -4.79
N PHE A 6 -0.90 -0.51 -3.97
CA PHE A 6 -0.32 0.78 -3.65
C PHE A 6 0.66 0.63 -2.50
N VAL A 7 1.86 1.11 -2.72
CA VAL A 7 3.00 1.00 -1.81
C VAL A 7 3.52 2.40 -1.51
N TYR A 8 3.51 2.75 -0.23
CA TYR A 8 3.92 4.07 0.28
C TYR A 8 5.12 4.01 1.25
N GLY A 9 5.66 2.82 1.49
CA GLY A 9 6.66 2.56 2.53
C GLY A 9 7.78 1.62 2.10
N THR A 10 8.18 0.73 3.01
CA THR A 10 9.37 -0.12 2.90
C THR A 10 9.31 -1.21 1.82
N LEU A 11 8.14 -1.44 1.22
CA LEU A 11 7.97 -2.35 0.07
C LEU A 11 8.35 -1.71 -1.27
N ALA A 12 8.61 -0.39 -1.30
CA ALA A 12 8.99 0.31 -2.53
C ALA A 12 10.35 -0.20 -3.08
N PRO A 13 10.59 -0.07 -4.40
CA PRO A 13 11.88 -0.42 -5.00
C PRO A 13 13.05 0.29 -4.30
N ASN A 14 14.13 -0.46 -4.04
CA ASN A 14 15.32 -0.04 -3.29
C ASN A 14 15.14 0.18 -1.76
N ARG A 15 14.08 -0.38 -1.17
CA ARG A 15 13.90 -0.41 0.29
C ARG A 15 14.12 -1.82 0.85
N ASP A 16 14.32 -1.91 2.16
CA ASP A 16 14.68 -3.14 2.88
C ASP A 16 13.74 -4.33 2.58
N ASN A 17 12.45 -4.06 2.35
CA ASN A 17 11.45 -5.11 2.12
C ASN A 17 11.13 -5.35 0.63
N HIS A 18 11.86 -4.74 -0.32
CA HIS A 18 11.63 -4.95 -1.75
C HIS A 18 11.75 -6.43 -2.16
N SER A 19 12.56 -7.22 -1.44
CA SER A 19 12.72 -8.67 -1.63
C SER A 19 11.41 -9.48 -1.53
N ILE A 20 10.36 -8.90 -0.94
CA ILE A 20 9.04 -9.51 -0.82
C ILE A 20 8.27 -9.40 -2.15
N MET A 21 8.57 -8.38 -2.96
CA MET A 21 7.92 -8.13 -4.25
C MET A 21 8.67 -8.75 -5.43
N THR A 22 9.96 -9.07 -5.29
CA THR A 22 10.74 -9.82 -6.30
C THR A 22 10.12 -11.14 -6.80
N PRO A 23 9.44 -11.97 -5.98
CA PRO A 23 8.78 -13.17 -6.50
C PRO A 23 7.57 -12.88 -7.40
N ILE A 24 7.04 -11.65 -7.39
CA ILE A 24 5.89 -11.27 -8.22
C ILE A 24 6.41 -10.86 -9.59
N ASN A 25 6.31 -11.80 -10.54
CA ASN A 25 6.80 -11.59 -11.89
C ASN A 25 5.85 -10.70 -12.72
N ASN A 26 6.37 -10.19 -13.82
CA ASN A 26 5.59 -9.48 -14.84
C ASN A 26 4.84 -8.23 -14.33
N GLY A 27 5.34 -7.61 -13.25
CA GLY A 27 4.73 -6.44 -12.67
C GLY A 27 5.32 -5.13 -13.16
N SER A 28 4.49 -4.08 -13.19
CA SER A 28 4.89 -2.71 -13.54
C SER A 28 4.63 -1.76 -12.38
N TRP A 29 5.59 -0.88 -12.14
CA TRP A 29 5.50 0.18 -11.14
C TRP A 29 5.12 1.51 -11.80
N GLN A 30 4.12 2.18 -11.25
CA GLN A 30 3.69 3.51 -11.70
C GLN A 30 3.56 4.45 -10.51
N ALA A 31 3.93 5.72 -10.70
CA ALA A 31 3.74 6.74 -9.67
C ALA A 31 2.25 7.03 -9.49
N ALA A 32 1.81 7.10 -8.22
CA ALA A 32 0.43 7.35 -7.92
C ALA A 32 0.25 8.07 -6.58
N THR A 33 -0.92 8.65 -6.40
CA THR A 33 -1.34 9.29 -5.15
C THR A 33 -2.69 8.74 -4.70
N ILE A 34 -2.84 8.48 -3.41
CA ILE A 34 -4.13 8.17 -2.78
C ILE A 34 -4.51 9.31 -1.82
N HIS A 35 -5.78 9.36 -1.44
CA HIS A 35 -6.25 10.24 -0.38
C HIS A 35 -6.29 9.49 0.96
N GLY A 36 -5.71 10.08 2.00
CA GLY A 36 -5.71 9.53 3.34
C GLY A 36 -4.81 10.27 4.31
N HIS A 37 -4.62 9.70 5.48
CA HIS A 37 -3.72 10.20 6.50
C HIS A 37 -2.47 9.32 6.55
N LEU A 38 -1.31 9.88 6.23
CA LEU A 38 -0.02 9.20 6.37
C LEU A 38 0.55 9.52 7.75
N MET A 39 0.68 8.48 8.57
CA MET A 39 1.36 8.57 9.85
C MET A 39 2.85 8.26 9.65
N PRO A 40 3.75 9.22 9.90
CA PRO A 40 5.18 8.98 9.82
C PRO A 40 5.65 8.02 10.91
N ASP A 41 6.83 7.43 10.68
CA ASP A 41 7.51 6.57 11.63
C ASP A 41 7.61 7.21 13.04
N GLY A 42 7.25 6.45 14.08
CA GLY A 42 7.32 6.90 15.47
C GLY A 42 6.17 7.80 15.97
N GLY A 43 5.10 8.01 15.18
CA GLY A 43 3.87 8.68 15.64
C GLY A 43 2.87 7.74 16.35
N TRP A 44 1.91 8.31 17.11
CA TRP A 44 0.77 7.59 17.71
C TRP A 44 0.00 6.81 16.63
N GLY A 45 0.31 5.52 16.48
CA GLY A 45 -0.24 4.65 15.43
C GLY A 45 0.79 3.67 14.86
N SER A 46 2.08 3.98 14.95
CA SER A 46 3.14 3.07 14.52
C SER A 46 3.36 1.96 15.55
N ALA A 47 2.46 0.98 15.61
CA ALA A 47 2.57 -0.18 16.51
C ALA A 47 3.87 -0.98 16.27
N LEU A 48 4.56 -0.76 15.14
CA LEU A 48 5.73 -1.51 14.70
C LEU A 48 6.92 -0.66 14.22
N GLY A 49 6.90 0.68 14.34
CA GLY A 49 8.02 1.52 13.86
C GLY A 49 8.13 1.59 12.34
N PHE A 50 7.00 1.60 11.65
CA PHE A 50 6.89 1.83 10.21
C PHE A 50 5.79 2.86 9.92
N PRO A 51 5.89 3.61 8.80
CA PRO A 51 4.84 4.52 8.39
C PRO A 51 3.56 3.75 8.09
N ALA A 52 2.42 4.34 8.42
CA ALA A 52 1.12 3.74 8.20
C ALA A 52 0.19 4.69 7.47
N VAL A 53 -0.66 4.15 6.61
CA VAL A 53 -1.71 4.92 5.93
C VAL A 53 -3.08 4.55 6.43
N ILE A 54 -3.95 5.56 6.50
CA ILE A 54 -5.37 5.40 6.76
C ILE A 54 -6.10 6.04 5.58
N PRO A 55 -6.72 5.24 4.69
CA PRO A 55 -7.48 5.77 3.57
C PRO A 55 -8.62 6.67 4.05
N ASP A 56 -8.68 7.89 3.51
CA ASP A 56 -9.73 8.86 3.79
C ASP A 56 -9.87 9.79 2.58
N GLU A 57 -11.05 9.83 1.96
CA GLU A 57 -11.32 10.67 0.79
C GLU A 57 -11.18 12.16 1.08
N GLN A 58 -11.33 12.57 2.35
CA GLN A 58 -11.14 13.95 2.81
C GLN A 58 -9.73 14.21 3.34
N GLY A 59 -8.89 13.18 3.35
CA GLY A 59 -7.51 13.25 3.82
C GLY A 59 -6.54 13.91 2.84
N ASP A 60 -5.29 13.95 3.26
CA ASP A 60 -4.18 14.48 2.48
C ASP A 60 -3.85 13.58 1.27
N MET A 61 -3.16 14.16 0.28
CA MET A 61 -2.62 13.39 -0.83
C MET A 61 -1.32 12.70 -0.42
N ILE A 62 -1.33 11.37 -0.48
CA ILE A 62 -0.20 10.53 -0.12
C ILE A 62 0.44 10.02 -1.39
N ALA A 63 1.69 10.40 -1.63
CA ALA A 63 2.48 9.92 -2.75
C ALA A 63 3.02 8.51 -2.49
N GLY A 64 2.92 7.65 -3.50
CA GLY A 64 3.44 6.30 -3.47
C GLY A 64 3.59 5.73 -4.87
N LEU A 65 3.64 4.42 -4.96
CA LEU A 65 3.76 3.68 -6.21
C LEU A 65 2.69 2.61 -6.27
N VAL A 66 2.03 2.46 -7.41
CA VAL A 66 1.19 1.30 -7.69
C VAL A 66 2.00 0.25 -8.42
N PHE A 67 2.08 -0.93 -7.84
CA PHE A 67 2.55 -2.13 -8.49
C PHE A 67 1.38 -2.90 -9.08
N SER A 68 1.41 -3.11 -10.39
CA SER A 68 0.37 -3.81 -11.14
C SER A 68 0.90 -5.13 -11.66
N SER A 69 0.26 -6.25 -11.32
CA SER A 69 0.64 -7.59 -11.83
C SER A 69 -0.55 -8.53 -11.83
N ASP A 70 -0.57 -9.43 -12.82
CA ASP A 70 -1.52 -10.56 -12.92
C ASP A 70 -1.16 -11.74 -12.00
N ASP A 71 0.06 -11.77 -11.47
CA ASP A 71 0.53 -12.78 -10.50
C ASP A 71 0.33 -12.34 -9.04
N LEU A 72 0.11 -11.05 -8.81
CA LEU A 72 -0.18 -10.47 -7.49
C LEU A 72 -1.29 -11.21 -6.69
N PRO A 73 -2.41 -11.66 -7.31
CA PRO A 73 -3.40 -12.50 -6.63
C PRO A 73 -2.83 -13.71 -5.89
N ASN A 74 -1.79 -14.34 -6.44
CA ASN A 74 -1.19 -15.56 -5.91
C ASN A 74 -0.29 -15.28 -4.69
N HIS A 75 0.12 -14.03 -4.50
CA HIS A 75 1.01 -13.62 -3.40
C HIS A 75 0.27 -12.88 -2.28
N TRP A 76 -1.04 -12.66 -2.41
CA TRP A 76 -1.81 -11.97 -1.37
C TRP A 76 -1.68 -12.61 0.00
N ALA A 77 -1.83 -13.93 0.10
CA ALA A 77 -1.71 -14.63 1.37
C ALA A 77 -0.34 -14.42 2.03
N ARG A 78 0.73 -14.35 1.24
CA ARG A 78 2.09 -14.10 1.73
C ARG A 78 2.29 -12.66 2.21
N LEU A 79 1.72 -11.70 1.48
CA LEU A 79 1.77 -10.29 1.86
C LEU A 79 0.94 -10.05 3.13
N ASP A 80 -0.26 -10.62 3.19
CA ASP A 80 -1.14 -10.58 4.36
C ASP A 80 -0.44 -11.22 5.59
N GLU A 81 0.29 -12.34 5.42
CA GLU A 81 1.06 -12.98 6.50
C GLU A 81 2.29 -12.15 6.95
N PHE A 82 2.97 -11.48 6.02
CA PHE A 82 4.12 -10.64 6.32
C PHE A 82 3.75 -9.38 7.12
N GLU A 83 2.68 -8.71 6.68
CA GLU A 83 2.15 -7.51 7.33
C GLU A 83 1.47 -7.85 8.67
N GLY A 84 0.88 -9.05 8.77
CA GLY A 84 0.29 -9.59 9.98
C GLY A 84 -1.01 -8.87 10.39
N GLU A 85 -1.40 -9.06 11.66
CA GLU A 85 -2.65 -8.48 12.19
C GLU A 85 -2.64 -6.95 12.30
N ALA A 86 -1.46 -6.32 12.21
CA ALA A 86 -1.32 -4.88 12.35
C ALA A 86 -1.84 -4.10 11.13
N TYR A 87 -1.68 -4.64 9.92
CA TYR A 87 -2.13 -3.99 8.69
C TYR A 87 -3.13 -4.85 7.93
N GLN A 88 -4.27 -4.26 7.61
CA GLN A 88 -5.30 -4.85 6.78
C GLN A 88 -5.17 -4.36 5.35
N ARG A 89 -5.47 -5.25 4.40
CA ARG A 89 -5.56 -4.91 3.00
C ARG A 89 -6.91 -4.26 2.71
N ILE A 90 -6.88 -2.97 2.35
CA ILE A 90 -8.07 -2.17 2.04
C ILE A 90 -8.05 -1.79 0.56
N GLU A 91 -9.20 -1.82 -0.11
CA GLU A 91 -9.35 -1.32 -1.48
C GLU A 91 -9.50 0.20 -1.48
N VAL A 92 -8.69 0.89 -2.28
CA VAL A 92 -8.67 2.35 -2.41
C VAL A 92 -8.55 2.76 -3.87
N THR A 93 -8.94 4.00 -4.17
CA THR A 93 -8.71 4.58 -5.50
C THR A 93 -7.40 5.36 -5.51
N ALA A 94 -6.45 4.94 -6.34
CA ALA A 94 -5.22 5.68 -6.60
C ALA A 94 -5.33 6.48 -7.90
N THR A 95 -4.79 7.69 -7.87
CA THR A 95 -4.65 8.56 -9.04
C THR A 95 -3.22 8.44 -9.56
N LEU A 96 -3.06 7.94 -10.79
CA LEU A 96 -1.78 7.82 -11.48
C LEU A 96 -1.25 9.21 -11.90
N ASP A 97 0.04 9.30 -12.24
CA ASP A 97 0.67 10.55 -12.72
C ASP A 97 0.00 11.16 -13.95
N ASN A 98 -0.62 10.31 -14.79
CA ASN A 98 -1.38 10.73 -15.97
C ASN A 98 -2.82 11.22 -15.63
N GLY A 99 -3.19 11.27 -14.35
CA GLY A 99 -4.51 11.66 -13.86
C GLY A 99 -5.57 10.56 -13.92
N ALA A 100 -5.25 9.35 -14.40
CA ALA A 100 -6.16 8.23 -14.40
C ALA A 100 -6.36 7.68 -12.99
N LYS A 101 -7.61 7.36 -12.66
CA LYS A 101 -7.97 6.72 -11.38
C LYS A 101 -8.07 5.22 -11.57
N ILE A 102 -7.40 4.45 -10.71
CA ILE A 102 -7.41 2.99 -10.71
C ILE A 102 -7.75 2.45 -9.33
N GLN A 103 -8.47 1.32 -9.28
CA GLN A 103 -8.68 0.59 -8.04
C GLN A 103 -7.42 -0.19 -7.68
N THR A 104 -6.98 -0.04 -6.43
CA THR A 104 -5.77 -0.68 -5.93
C THR A 104 -5.96 -1.03 -4.46
N PHE A 105 -5.23 -2.04 -4.00
CA PHE A 105 -5.19 -2.37 -2.59
C PHE A 105 -4.07 -1.59 -1.91
N VAL A 106 -4.22 -1.34 -0.61
CA VAL A 106 -3.16 -0.78 0.24
C VAL A 106 -3.19 -1.47 1.59
N TYR A 107 -2.03 -1.67 2.20
CA TYR A 107 -1.92 -2.13 3.58
C TYR A 107 -2.03 -0.94 4.52
N ALA A 108 -3.16 -0.84 5.22
CA ALA A 108 -3.50 0.23 6.14
C ALA A 108 -3.62 -0.34 7.55
N LEU A 109 -3.33 0.47 8.58
CA LEU A 109 -3.47 0.00 9.97
C LEU A 109 -4.91 -0.40 10.27
N ASP A 110 -5.10 -1.55 10.91
CA ASP A 110 -6.39 -1.94 11.50
C ASP A 110 -6.68 -1.06 12.73
N ASN A 111 -7.10 0.18 12.51
CA ASN A 111 -7.53 1.04 13.62
C ASN A 111 -8.78 1.83 13.27
N LEU A 112 -9.75 1.16 12.64
CA LEU A 112 -11.09 1.67 12.41
C LEU A 112 -11.93 1.82 13.70
N GLN A 113 -11.37 1.55 14.89
CA GLN A 113 -12.13 1.62 16.14
C GLN A 113 -12.00 2.95 16.91
N HIS A 114 -11.09 3.87 16.56
CA HIS A 114 -10.90 5.11 17.33
C HIS A 114 -10.52 6.35 16.50
N TYR A 115 -11.33 6.70 15.47
CA TYR A 115 -11.38 8.05 14.91
C TYR A 115 -12.73 8.70 15.18
#